data_AF-A0A7W8Q8M0-F1
#
_entry.id   AF-A0A7W8Q8M0-F1
#
_cell.length_a   1.000
_cell.length_b   1.000
_cell.length_c   1.000
_cell.angle_alpha   90.00
_cell.angle_beta   90.00
_cell.angle_gamma   90.00
#
_symmetry.space_group_name_H-M   'P 1'
#
loop_
_entity.id
_entity.type
_entity.pdbx_description
1 polymer ?
#
loop_
_entity_poly.entity_id
_entity_poly.type
_entity_poly.pdbx_seq_one_letter_code
_entity_poly.pdbx_strand_id
1 'polypeptide(L)' 'MANNIVFEIKILTPGDTNYDLARAMLSKSEQFSVTPGSQVALVLATVGAELAVEFETLEIDAE' A
#
# COMPACT_ATOMS: atom_id res chain seq x y z
N MET A 1 24.75 7.80 -2.94
CA MET A 1 24.00 6.53 -3.10
C MET A 1 22.60 6.79 -2.56
N ALA A 2 21.57 6.77 -3.39
CA ALA A 2 20.20 6.84 -2.91
C ALA A 2 19.89 5.52 -2.21
N ASN A 3 19.64 5.54 -0.90
CA ASN A 3 19.10 4.37 -0.22
C ASN A 3 17.67 4.22 -0.75
N ASN A 4 17.44 3.20 -1.58
CA ASN A 4 16.09 2.85 -1.95
C ASN A 4 15.45 2.21 -0.70
N ILE A 5 14.56 2.97 -0.06
CA ILE A 5 13.95 2.57 1.21
C ILE A 5 12.89 1.50 0.95
N VAL A 6 12.24 1.54 -0.21
CA VAL A 6 11.24 0.56 -0.67
C VAL A 6 11.94 -0.54 -1.45
N PHE A 7 11.69 -1.79 -1.07
CA PHE A 7 12.23 -2.95 -1.80
C PHE A 7 11.13 -3.79 -2.47
N GLU A 8 9.87 -3.65 -2.06
CA GLU A 8 8.77 -4.39 -2.67
C GLU A 8 7.44 -3.62 -2.54
N ILE A 9 6.64 -3.66 -3.60
CA ILE A 9 5.26 -3.17 -3.63
C ILE A 9 4.38 -4.33 -4.12
N LYS A 10 3.36 -4.70 -3.34
CA LYS A 10 2.38 -5.74 -3.70
C LYS A 10 1.01 -5.14 -3.82
N ILE A 11 0.36 -5.32 -4.97
CA ILE A 11 -1.09 -5.11 -5.08
C ILE A 11 -1.78 -6.30 -4.43
N LEU A 12 -2.67 -6.02 -3.49
CA LEU A 12 -3.40 -7.03 -2.74
C LEU A 12 -4.84 -7.16 -3.24
N THR A 13 -5.32 -8.38 -3.30
CA THR A 13 -6.68 -8.76 -3.63
C THR A 13 -7.37 -9.43 -2.44
N PRO A 14 -8.71 -9.40 -2.36
CA PRO A 14 -9.43 -10.12 -1.31
C PRO A 14 -9.07 -11.61 -1.31
N GLY A 15 -8.60 -12.13 -0.17
CA GLY A 15 -8.14 -13.50 0.00
C GLY A 15 -6.61 -13.65 0.09
N ASP A 16 -5.85 -12.61 -0.28
CA ASP A 16 -4.41 -12.59 0.00
C ASP A 16 -4.14 -12.52 1.51
N THR A 17 -3.10 -13.24 1.97
CA THR A 17 -2.75 -13.36 3.39
C THR A 17 -2.66 -12.02 4.12
N ASN A 18 -2.18 -10.97 3.45
CA ASN A 18 -1.97 -9.65 4.03
C ASN A 18 -3.10 -8.64 3.75
N TYR A 19 -4.15 -9.04 3.03
CA TYR A 19 -5.23 -8.13 2.65
C TYR A 19 -5.96 -7.57 3.88
N ASP A 20 -6.33 -8.44 4.82
CA ASP A 20 -7.04 -8.03 6.04
C ASP A 20 -6.18 -7.14 6.95
N LEU A 21 -4.87 -7.42 7.02
CA LEU A 21 -3.91 -6.57 7.74
C LEU A 21 -3.86 -5.17 7.14
N ALA A 22 -3.70 -5.08 5.82
CA ALA A 22 -3.66 -3.79 5.12
C ALA A 22 -4.97 -3.00 5.31
N ARG A 23 -6.13 -3.66 5.24
CA ARG A 23 -7.43 -3.05 5.53
C ARG A 23 -7.53 -2.54 6.97
N ALA A 24 -6.99 -3.28 7.95
CA ALA A 24 -6.97 -2.85 9.35
C ALA A 24 -6.00 -1.68 9.62
N MET A 25 -4.93 -1.55 8.84
CA MET A 25 -4.05 -0.37 8.87
C MET A 25 -4.78 0.85 8.31
N LEU A 26 -5.43 0.70 7.14
CA LEU A 26 -6.18 1.77 6.49
C LEU A 26 -7.37 2.26 7.32
N SER A 27 -8.08 1.37 8.00
CA SER A 27 -9.23 1.76 8.85
C SER A 27 -8.85 2.61 10.05
N LYS A 28 -7.57 2.60 10.46
CA LYS A 28 -7.02 3.45 11.53
C LYS A 28 -6.45 4.76 11.00
N SER A 29 -6.31 4.90 9.69
CA SER A 29 -5.76 6.10 9.07
C SER A 29 -6.83 7.19 8.91
N GLU A 30 -6.37 8.44 8.85
CA GLU A 30 -7.25 9.56 8.52
C GLU A 30 -7.67 9.44 7.05
N GLN A 31 -8.97 9.30 6.81
CA GLN A 31 -9.51 9.19 5.46
C GLN A 31 -9.70 10.58 4.86
N PHE A 32 -8.93 10.89 3.83
CA PHE A 32 -9.07 12.13 3.06
C PHE A 32 -10.18 12.06 1.99
N SER A 33 -10.82 10.90 1.83
CA SER A 33 -11.93 10.65 0.91
C SER A 33 -13.02 9.83 1.60
N VAL A 34 -14.28 10.12 1.27
CA VAL A 34 -15.45 9.34 1.72
C VAL A 34 -15.61 8.04 0.94
N THR A 35 -14.98 7.96 -0.23
CA THR A 35 -14.98 6.77 -1.09
C THR A 35 -13.65 6.04 -0.90
N PRO A 36 -13.68 4.78 -0.42
CA PRO A 36 -12.50 3.93 -0.39
C PRO A 36 -11.99 3.71 -1.81
N GLY A 37 -10.68 3.83 -2.02
CA GLY A 37 -10.08 3.44 -3.29
C GLY A 37 -10.33 1.98 -3.63
N SER A 38 -10.48 1.66 -4.91
CA SER A 38 -10.80 0.31 -5.37
C SER A 38 -9.65 -0.70 -5.20
N GLN A 39 -8.42 -0.23 -4.97
CA GLN A 39 -7.22 -1.04 -4.90
C GLN A 39 -6.41 -0.77 -3.62
N VAL A 40 -5.72 -1.80 -3.14
CA VAL A 40 -4.84 -1.74 -1.97
C VAL A 40 -3.46 -2.23 -2.35
N ALA A 41 -2.42 -1.48 -1.98
CA ALA A 41 -1.04 -1.90 -2.06
C ALA A 41 -0.42 -2.00 -0.67
N LEU A 42 0.44 -3.00 -0.49
CA LEU A 42 1.36 -3.09 0.63
C LEU A 42 2.76 -2.72 0.14
N VAL A 43 3.33 -1.68 0.73
CA VAL A 43 4.69 -1.22 0.47
C VAL A 43 5.59 -1.68 1.61
N LEU A 44 6.65 -2.42 1.26
CA LEU A 44 7.61 -2.99 2.19
C LEU A 44 8.93 -2.23 2.11
N ALA A 45 9.39 -1.74 3.26
CA ALA A 45 10.58 -0.92 3.36
C ALA A 45 11.67 -1.54 4.26
N THR A 46 12.93 -1.30 3.90
CA THR A 46 14.13 -1.91 4.49
C THR A 46 14.35 -1.60 5.98
N VAL A 47 13.59 -0.65 6.53
CA VAL A 47 13.63 -0.26 7.96
C VAL A 47 12.56 -0.98 8.81
N GLY A 48 11.95 -2.04 8.29
CA GLY A 48 10.83 -2.74 8.96
C GLY A 48 9.55 -1.91 8.99
N ALA A 49 9.47 -0.87 8.14
CA ALA A 49 8.26 -0.11 7.95
C ALA A 49 7.39 -0.78 6.88
N GLU A 50 6.10 -0.87 7.17
CA GLU A 50 5.08 -1.34 6.25
C GLU A 50 4.05 -0.23 6.07
N LEU A 51 3.70 0.06 4.82
CA LEU A 51 2.65 1.02 4.50
C LEU A 51 1.55 0.33 3.71
N ALA A 52 0.31 0.49 4.16
CA ALA A 52 -0.86 0.17 3.37
C ALA A 52 -1.29 1.46 2.62
N VAL A 53 -1.45 1.35 1.32
CA VAL A 53 -1.88 2.46 0.45
C VAL A 53 -3.17 2.08 -0.24
N GLU A 54 -4.21 2.89 -0.08
CA GLU A 54 -5.47 2.78 -0.81
C GLU A 54 -5.46 3.80 -1.97
N PHE A 55 -5.79 3.35 -3.18
CA PHE A 55 -5.72 4.18 -4.38
C PHE A 55 -6.74 3.73 -5.43
N GLU A 56 -7.05 4.61 -6.38
CA GLU A 56 -7.92 4.30 -7.52
C GLU A 56 -7.12 3.94 -8.76
N THR A 57 -6.04 4.68 -9.02
CA THR A 57 -5.17 4.49 -10.19
C THR A 57 -3.71 4.52 -9.77
N LEU A 58 -2.87 3.74 -10.47
CA LEU A 58 -1.43 3.68 -10.30
C LEU A 58 -0.78 3.82 -11.68
N GLU A 59 0.08 4.81 -11.84
CA GLU A 59 0.93 4.99 -13.01
C GLU A 59 2.38 4.73 -12.59
N ILE A 60 3.08 3.92 -13.37
CA ILE A 60 4.49 3.58 -13.13
C ILE A 60 5.28 4.09 -14.33
N ASP A 61 6.05 5.15 -14.10
CA ASP A 61 7.01 5.64 -15.08
C ASP A 61 8.23 4.71 -15.09
N ALA A 62 8.58 4.22 -16.29
CA ALA A 62 9.84 3.52 -16.52
C ALA A 62 10.87 4.55 -17.03
N GLU A 63 11.91 4.82 -16.23
CA GLU A 63 13.13 5.49 -16.71
C GLU A 63 14.05 4.50 -17.45
#